data_AF-A0A3B1J1C3-F1
#
_entry.id   AF-A0A3B1J1C3-F1
#
_cell.length_a   1.000
_cell.length_b   1.000
_cell.length_c   1.000
_cell.angle_alpha   90.00
_cell.angle_beta   90.00
_cell.angle_gamma   90.00
#
_symmetry.space_group_name_H-M   'P 1'
#
loop_
_entity.id
_entity.type
_entity.pdbx_description
1 polymer ?
#
loop_
_entity_poly.entity_id
_entity_poly.type
_entity_poly.pdbx_seq_one_letter_code
_entity_poly.pdbx_strand_id
1 'polypeptide(L)'
;MAEASISVDHDQFSCPVCLDLLKDPVAVPCGHSFCMVCINGCWDREDQRGIYSCPQCRETFTPRPVLRRNNMLAEVVEKLKKNTELQAASPAPHYAGAGDVECDFCTGRKLRAIKSCLMCLASFCEAHLKPHYEVPALKKHKLVKASTQLQEKICSQHDRLIEIYCRTDQRSICLLCTMDKHRGHDTVPATTERTEKQNQLKVMQKKLQQKIQEKQKNLQELKQTVNTLKRSAQAAVEDSERIFTELIRSIEKKRSEVTELIRDQEKAELSGAEELLEKLQQEMADLKRRHTELEQLSHTEDHIHFLQSFQSLCVSSGSEDSPSITVHQHPSFDGVRKSLSELKERLEEFCREEFRKIPPHVAAGEILPSEPKTREDFLQYFCRLTLDPNTAYRSLILSEENRVVKRSNKVQPYSHHPERFDSWDQVLSKESVCGRCTRELSGVEGV
;
A
#
# COMPACT_ATOMS: atom_id res chain seq x y z
N MET A 1 -26.99 26.93 0.83
CA MET A 1 -27.76 27.51 -0.28
C MET A 1 -29.17 26.95 -0.18
N ALA A 2 -30.18 27.80 -0.05
CA ALA A 2 -31.57 27.39 0.00
C ALA A 2 -32.04 27.10 -1.44
N GLU A 3 -32.51 25.88 -1.71
CA GLU A 3 -33.19 25.56 -2.96
C GLU A 3 -34.63 26.06 -2.87
N ALA A 4 -34.97 27.05 -3.69
CA ALA A 4 -36.34 27.48 -3.89
C ALA A 4 -37.02 26.55 -4.91
N SER A 5 -38.01 25.78 -4.48
CA SER A 5 -38.87 25.00 -5.37
C SER A 5 -39.93 25.92 -5.98
N ILE A 6 -39.71 26.37 -7.21
CA ILE A 6 -40.74 27.07 -8.00
C ILE A 6 -41.62 25.98 -8.62
N SER A 7 -42.92 25.96 -8.31
CA SER A 7 -43.89 25.08 -8.97
C SER A 7 -44.13 25.59 -10.39
N VAL A 8 -43.53 24.95 -11.39
CA VAL A 8 -43.73 25.32 -12.79
C VAL A 8 -44.85 24.47 -13.38
N ASP A 9 -45.83 25.13 -13.99
CA ASP A 9 -47.02 24.51 -14.58
C ASP A 9 -46.66 23.71 -15.85
N HIS A 10 -47.20 22.50 -15.98
CA HIS A 10 -46.81 21.53 -17.03
C HIS A 10 -47.19 22.04 -18.43
N ASP A 11 -48.24 22.84 -18.51
CA ASP A 11 -48.79 23.37 -19.76
C ASP A 11 -47.86 24.36 -20.48
N GLN A 12 -46.87 24.92 -19.77
CA GLN A 12 -45.90 25.88 -20.33
C GLN A 12 -44.83 25.24 -21.22
N PHE A 13 -44.69 23.90 -21.19
CA PHE A 13 -43.69 23.17 -21.97
C PHE A 13 -44.28 22.15 -22.95
N SER A 14 -45.59 22.27 -23.24
CA SER A 14 -46.28 21.44 -24.21
C SER A 14 -46.06 21.95 -25.63
N CYS A 15 -45.88 21.04 -26.58
CA CYS A 15 -45.78 21.38 -27.98
C CYS A 15 -47.16 21.76 -28.54
N PRO A 16 -47.34 22.94 -29.15
CA PRO A 16 -48.63 23.35 -29.69
C PRO A 16 -49.18 22.48 -30.84
N VAL A 17 -48.33 21.63 -31.44
CA VAL A 17 -48.70 20.77 -32.58
C VAL A 17 -49.19 19.41 -32.11
N CYS A 18 -48.41 18.71 -31.28
CA CYS A 18 -48.80 17.38 -30.77
C CYS A 18 -49.48 17.42 -29.40
N LEU A 19 -49.53 18.59 -28.75
CA LEU A 19 -50.09 18.82 -27.41
C LEU A 19 -49.41 18.03 -26.27
N ASP A 20 -48.37 17.26 -26.59
CA ASP A 20 -47.50 16.58 -25.64
C ASP A 20 -46.32 17.46 -25.21
N LEU A 21 -45.73 17.12 -24.06
CA LEU A 21 -44.47 17.70 -23.57
C LEU A 21 -43.37 17.63 -24.65
N LEU A 22 -42.65 18.73 -24.84
CA LEU A 22 -41.69 18.91 -25.93
C LEU A 22 -40.64 17.77 -26.01
N LYS A 23 -40.62 17.04 -27.13
CA LYS A 23 -39.59 16.04 -27.46
C LYS A 23 -38.61 16.67 -28.43
N ASP A 24 -37.34 16.72 -28.03
CA ASP A 24 -36.26 17.38 -28.78
C ASP A 24 -36.65 18.81 -29.15
N PRO A 25 -36.89 19.70 -28.16
CA PRO A 25 -37.42 21.03 -28.40
C PRO A 25 -36.51 21.84 -29.32
N VAL A 26 -37.12 22.55 -30.26
CA VAL A 26 -36.46 23.56 -31.10
C VAL A 26 -37.23 24.86 -30.99
N ALA A 27 -36.50 25.99 -31.04
CA ALA A 27 -37.10 27.32 -31.12
C ALA A 27 -36.99 27.83 -32.56
N VAL A 28 -38.10 28.27 -33.14
CA VAL A 28 -38.12 28.96 -34.43
C VAL A 28 -37.80 30.46 -34.23
N PRO A 29 -37.43 31.22 -35.28
CA PRO A 29 -36.98 32.61 -35.12
C PRO A 29 -37.95 33.55 -34.37
N CYS A 30 -39.26 33.28 -34.45
CA CYS A 30 -40.29 34.03 -33.70
C CYS A 30 -40.34 33.70 -32.19
N GLY A 31 -39.45 32.83 -31.69
CA GLY A 31 -39.35 32.46 -30.26
C GLY A 31 -40.25 31.30 -29.80
N HIS A 32 -41.20 30.83 -30.63
CA HIS A 32 -42.05 29.69 -30.29
C HIS A 32 -41.28 28.37 -30.35
N SER A 33 -41.63 27.44 -29.45
CA SER A 33 -40.94 26.17 -29.30
C SER A 33 -41.82 24.98 -29.69
N PHE A 34 -41.24 24.04 -30.42
CA PHE A 34 -41.93 22.86 -30.94
C PHE A 34 -41.05 21.62 -30.81
N CYS A 35 -41.64 20.42 -30.90
CA CYS A 35 -40.85 19.22 -31.11
C CYS A 35 -40.18 19.30 -32.49
N MET A 36 -38.90 18.92 -32.58
CA MET A 36 -38.13 18.87 -33.83
C MET A 36 -38.92 18.22 -34.98
N VAL A 37 -39.53 17.07 -34.71
CA VAL A 37 -40.31 16.30 -35.70
C VAL A 37 -41.61 17.02 -36.08
N CYS A 38 -42.28 17.66 -35.12
CA CYS A 38 -43.57 18.31 -35.35
C CYS A 38 -43.44 19.53 -36.27
N ILE A 39 -42.45 20.40 -36.02
CA ILE A 39 -42.25 21.59 -36.85
C ILE A 39 -41.71 21.23 -38.24
N ASN A 40 -40.83 20.23 -38.35
CA ASN A 40 -40.41 19.72 -39.65
C ASN A 40 -41.61 19.16 -40.42
N GLY A 41 -42.46 18.34 -39.80
CA GLY A 41 -43.66 17.82 -40.47
C GLY A 41 -44.69 18.88 -40.88
N CYS A 42 -44.69 20.07 -40.24
CA CYS A 42 -45.47 21.21 -40.72
C CYS A 42 -44.81 21.83 -41.96
N TRP A 43 -43.50 22.09 -41.92
CA TRP A 43 -42.77 22.73 -43.02
C TRP A 43 -42.59 21.83 -44.24
N ASP A 44 -42.42 20.51 -44.06
CA ASP A 44 -42.30 19.54 -45.15
C ASP A 44 -43.57 19.47 -46.01
N ARG A 45 -44.74 19.82 -45.45
CA ARG A 45 -46.00 19.96 -46.20
C ARG A 45 -46.10 21.30 -46.95
N GLU A 46 -45.37 22.32 -46.51
CA GLU A 46 -45.35 23.67 -47.10
C GLU A 46 -44.17 23.89 -48.05
N ASP A 47 -43.24 22.93 -48.16
CA ASP A 47 -42.01 22.97 -48.97
C ASP A 47 -42.28 23.33 -50.46
N GLN A 48 -43.42 22.91 -51.01
CA GLN A 48 -43.84 23.23 -52.39
C GLN A 48 -44.19 24.72 -52.60
N ARG A 49 -44.57 25.45 -51.55
CA ARG A 49 -44.90 26.88 -51.62
C ARG A 49 -43.70 27.78 -51.34
N GLY A 50 -42.59 27.24 -50.82
CA GLY A 50 -41.37 27.97 -50.51
C GLY A 50 -41.48 29.00 -49.37
N ILE A 51 -42.62 29.08 -48.69
CA ILE A 51 -42.91 29.99 -47.57
C ILE A 51 -43.27 29.13 -46.36
N TYR A 52 -42.52 29.25 -45.27
CA TYR A 52 -42.67 28.42 -44.08
C TYR A 52 -43.29 29.22 -42.95
N SER A 53 -44.39 28.75 -42.37
CA SER A 53 -45.06 29.50 -41.30
C SER A 53 -44.88 28.88 -39.91
N CYS A 54 -44.87 29.71 -38.87
CA CYS A 54 -44.96 29.24 -37.49
C CYS A 54 -46.39 28.76 -37.19
N PRO A 55 -46.61 27.51 -36.74
CA PRO A 55 -47.96 27.02 -36.44
C PRO A 55 -48.71 27.80 -35.35
N GLN A 56 -48.00 28.49 -34.46
CA GLN A 56 -48.60 29.21 -33.33
C GLN A 56 -48.94 30.66 -33.64
N CYS A 57 -48.04 31.43 -34.27
CA CYS A 57 -48.26 32.86 -34.56
C CYS A 57 -48.44 33.19 -36.04
N ARG A 58 -48.27 32.20 -36.94
CA ARG A 58 -48.35 32.32 -38.40
C ARG A 58 -47.32 33.25 -39.04
N GLU A 59 -46.28 33.64 -38.31
CA GLU A 59 -45.15 34.37 -38.89
C GLU A 59 -44.45 33.52 -39.95
N THR A 60 -44.15 34.13 -41.10
CA THR A 60 -43.61 33.44 -42.28
C THR A 60 -42.11 33.66 -42.42
N PHE A 61 -41.39 32.63 -42.86
CA PHE A 61 -39.95 32.62 -43.04
C PHE A 61 -39.57 32.20 -44.46
N THR A 62 -38.64 32.95 -45.06
CA THR A 62 -38.02 32.63 -46.36
C THR A 62 -36.55 33.09 -46.32
N PRO A 63 -35.54 32.21 -46.43
CA PRO A 63 -35.59 30.76 -46.68
C PRO A 63 -36.01 29.94 -45.44
N ARG A 64 -36.15 28.61 -45.59
CA ARG A 64 -36.46 27.67 -44.49
C ARG A 64 -35.48 27.84 -43.32
N PRO A 65 -35.94 28.12 -42.09
CA PRO A 65 -35.04 28.25 -40.95
C PRO A 65 -34.29 26.95 -40.64
N VAL A 66 -33.01 27.07 -40.31
CA VAL A 66 -32.22 25.93 -39.83
C VAL A 66 -32.55 25.68 -38.37
N LEU A 67 -33.09 24.50 -38.08
CA LEU A 67 -33.48 24.12 -36.73
C LEU A 67 -32.32 23.45 -36.00
N ARG A 68 -32.13 23.84 -34.74
CA ARG A 68 -31.20 23.20 -33.81
C ARG A 68 -31.92 22.89 -32.51
N ARG A 69 -31.57 21.77 -31.88
CA ARG A 69 -32.08 21.39 -30.55
C ARG A 69 -31.76 22.49 -29.54
N ASN A 70 -32.78 22.96 -28.83
CA ASN A 70 -32.61 23.83 -27.68
C ASN A 70 -32.28 22.97 -26.44
N ASN A 71 -31.00 22.91 -26.09
CA ASN A 71 -30.51 22.09 -24.98
C ASN A 71 -31.06 22.52 -23.62
N MET A 72 -31.29 23.83 -23.41
CA MET A 72 -31.84 24.34 -22.16
C MET A 72 -33.29 23.89 -21.95
N LEU A 73 -34.13 24.02 -22.97
CA LEU A 73 -35.52 23.53 -22.91
C LEU A 73 -35.57 22.01 -22.76
N ALA A 74 -34.68 21.28 -23.44
CA ALA A 74 -34.59 19.84 -23.30
C ALA A 74 -34.26 19.43 -21.85
N GLU A 75 -33.32 20.10 -21.19
CA GLU A 75 -32.97 19.79 -19.80
C GLU A 75 -34.11 20.07 -18.82
N VAL A 76 -34.81 21.20 -18.99
CA VAL A 76 -35.95 21.58 -18.15
C VAL A 76 -37.09 20.58 -18.30
N VAL A 77 -37.41 20.19 -19.54
CA VAL A 77 -38.44 19.19 -19.85
C VAL A 77 -38.10 17.82 -19.27
N GLU A 78 -36.84 17.37 -19.35
CA GLU A 78 -36.42 16.09 -18.76
C GLU A 78 -36.48 16.10 -17.21
N LYS A 79 -36.16 17.23 -16.57
CA LYS A 79 -36.34 17.40 -15.12
C LYS A 79 -37.82 17.36 -14.73
N LEU A 80 -38.70 17.98 -15.54
CA LEU A 80 -40.15 17.91 -15.35
C LEU A 80 -40.67 16.48 -15.51
N LYS A 81 -40.23 15.72 -16.53
CA LYS A 81 -40.60 14.30 -16.70
C LYS A 81 -40.24 13.47 -15.47
N LYS A 82 -39.02 13.62 -14.94
CA LYS A 82 -38.58 12.89 -13.75
C LYS A 82 -39.40 13.23 -12.51
N ASN A 83 -39.80 14.48 -12.35
CA ASN A 83 -40.67 14.90 -11.25
C ASN A 83 -42.11 14.39 -11.43
N THR A 84 -42.60 14.31 -12.67
CA THR A 84 -43.91 13.72 -12.99
C THR A 84 -43.89 12.20 -12.85
N GLU A 85 -42.83 11.48 -13.21
CA GLU A 85 -42.69 10.03 -12.99
C GLU A 85 -42.65 9.68 -11.49
N LEU A 86 -42.19 10.61 -10.64
CA LEU A 86 -42.26 10.51 -9.18
C LEU A 86 -43.67 10.84 -8.63
N GLN A 87 -44.55 11.47 -9.40
CA GLN A 87 -45.90 11.91 -8.96
C GLN A 87 -47.09 11.30 -9.74
N ALA A 88 -46.87 10.63 -10.87
CA ALA A 88 -47.91 10.13 -11.79
C ALA A 88 -48.19 8.62 -11.66
N ALA A 89 -47.75 7.97 -10.59
CA ALA A 89 -48.28 6.67 -10.20
C ALA A 89 -49.59 6.85 -9.42
N SER A 90 -50.72 6.95 -10.12
CA SER A 90 -52.03 6.69 -9.50
C SER A 90 -52.11 5.20 -9.11
N PRO A 91 -52.76 4.84 -7.99
CA PRO A 91 -52.32 3.71 -7.16
C PRO A 91 -52.75 2.37 -7.73
N ALA A 92 -51.81 1.65 -8.35
CA ALA A 92 -51.86 0.20 -8.30
C ALA A 92 -51.84 -0.22 -6.82
N PRO A 93 -52.63 -1.23 -6.38
CA PRO A 93 -52.53 -1.74 -5.02
C PRO A 93 -51.08 -2.16 -4.77
N HIS A 94 -50.37 -1.42 -3.91
CA HIS A 94 -49.01 -1.72 -3.51
C HIS A 94 -49.02 -3.01 -2.69
N TYR A 95 -49.01 -4.16 -3.34
CA TYR A 95 -48.83 -5.45 -2.69
C TYR A 95 -47.47 -5.47 -1.98
N ALA A 96 -47.42 -6.13 -0.82
CA ALA A 96 -46.17 -6.24 -0.07
C ALA A 96 -45.17 -7.11 -0.85
N GLY A 97 -43.99 -6.56 -1.14
CA GLY A 97 -42.87 -7.28 -1.73
C GLY A 97 -41.88 -7.84 -0.68
N ALA A 98 -40.77 -8.40 -1.13
CA ALA A 98 -39.73 -8.90 -0.24
C ALA A 98 -39.11 -7.74 0.57
N GLY A 99 -39.22 -7.82 1.91
CA GLY A 99 -38.75 -6.78 2.84
C GLY A 99 -39.79 -5.72 3.20
N ASP A 100 -40.96 -5.73 2.57
CA ASP A 100 -42.08 -4.88 2.97
C ASP A 100 -42.80 -5.45 4.19
N VAL A 101 -43.37 -4.56 5.01
CA VAL A 101 -44.25 -4.94 6.11
C VAL A 101 -45.64 -5.19 5.53
N GLU A 102 -46.22 -6.35 5.78
CA GLU A 102 -47.56 -6.67 5.31
C GLU A 102 -48.65 -6.02 6.17
N CYS A 103 -49.81 -5.73 5.57
CA CYS A 103 -50.99 -5.31 6.32
C CYS A 103 -51.68 -6.52 6.96
N ASP A 104 -51.94 -6.43 8.27
CA ASP A 104 -52.51 -7.53 9.07
C ASP A 104 -54.00 -7.78 8.82
N PHE A 105 -54.71 -6.79 8.24
CA PHE A 105 -56.17 -6.84 8.03
C PHE A 105 -56.56 -7.17 6.58
N CYS A 106 -55.59 -7.21 5.65
CA CYS A 106 -55.87 -7.60 4.27
C CYS A 106 -56.23 -9.09 4.19
N THR A 107 -57.41 -9.38 3.64
CA THR A 107 -57.81 -10.75 3.29
C THR A 107 -57.24 -11.13 1.92
N GLY A 108 -56.53 -12.27 1.85
CA GLY A 108 -55.91 -12.75 0.61
C GLY A 108 -54.48 -12.21 0.42
N ARG A 109 -54.14 -11.71 -0.79
CA ARG A 109 -52.82 -11.13 -1.05
C ARG A 109 -52.66 -9.82 -0.28
N LYS A 110 -51.73 -9.77 0.67
CA LYS A 110 -51.58 -8.63 1.57
C LYS A 110 -50.95 -7.42 0.88
N LEU A 111 -51.49 -6.25 1.19
CA LEU A 111 -50.94 -4.97 0.79
C LEU A 111 -49.79 -4.57 1.71
N ARG A 112 -48.87 -3.76 1.19
CA ARG A 112 -47.82 -3.12 1.97
C ARG A 112 -48.44 -2.21 3.02
N ALA A 113 -48.06 -2.42 4.27
CA ALA A 113 -48.40 -1.53 5.36
C ALA A 113 -47.59 -0.24 5.27
N ILE A 114 -48.27 0.88 5.50
CA ILE A 114 -47.68 2.23 5.47
C ILE A 114 -47.38 2.67 6.90
N LYS A 115 -48.29 2.37 7.84
CA LYS A 115 -48.10 2.65 9.25
C LYS A 115 -48.44 1.45 10.11
N SER A 116 -47.77 1.34 11.25
CA SER A 116 -48.15 0.44 12.34
C SER A 116 -48.75 1.25 13.49
N CYS A 117 -49.78 0.71 14.12
CA CYS A 117 -50.38 1.29 15.31
C CYS A 117 -49.79 0.65 16.56
N LEU A 118 -49.23 1.47 17.46
CA LEU A 118 -48.65 0.99 18.72
C LEU A 118 -49.70 0.56 19.76
N MET A 119 -50.98 0.88 19.53
CA MET A 119 -52.08 0.48 20.40
C MET A 119 -52.83 -0.75 19.88
N CYS A 120 -52.99 -0.88 18.55
CA CYS A 120 -53.57 -2.09 17.95
C CYS A 120 -52.55 -3.21 17.77
N LEU A 121 -51.24 -2.91 17.93
CA LEU A 121 -50.13 -3.85 17.71
C LEU A 121 -50.17 -4.49 16.31
N ALA A 122 -50.61 -3.70 15.33
CA ALA A 122 -50.82 -4.17 13.97
C ALA A 122 -50.38 -3.12 12.93
N SER A 123 -50.17 -3.58 11.71
CA SER A 123 -49.69 -2.84 10.55
C SER A 123 -50.79 -2.71 9.49
N PHE A 124 -50.94 -1.51 8.95
CA PHE A 124 -52.08 -1.11 8.13
C PHE A 124 -51.61 -0.57 6.78
N CYS A 125 -52.20 -1.07 5.69
CA CYS A 125 -52.15 -0.43 4.39
C CYS A 125 -53.04 0.84 4.39
N GLU A 126 -52.97 1.67 3.35
CA GLU A 126 -53.71 2.94 3.29
C GLU A 126 -55.21 2.77 3.57
N ALA A 127 -55.83 1.75 2.97
CA ALA A 127 -57.25 1.48 3.13
C ALA A 127 -57.63 1.13 4.58
N HIS A 128 -56.85 0.25 5.24
CA HIS A 128 -57.09 -0.15 6.62
C HIS A 128 -56.59 0.88 7.65
N LEU A 129 -55.82 1.87 7.22
CA LEU A 129 -55.38 2.98 8.07
C LEU A 129 -56.46 4.07 8.18
N LYS A 130 -57.31 4.22 7.17
CA LYS A 130 -58.38 5.23 7.09
C LYS A 130 -59.25 5.34 8.36
N PRO A 131 -59.70 4.24 9.01
CA PRO A 131 -60.45 4.31 10.27
C PRO A 131 -59.70 5.02 11.41
N HIS A 132 -58.37 4.96 11.45
CA HIS A 132 -57.58 5.67 12.45
C HIS A 132 -57.62 7.20 12.29
N TYR A 133 -57.98 7.70 11.11
CA TYR A 133 -58.14 9.13 10.87
C TYR A 133 -59.59 9.59 10.95
N GLU A 134 -60.56 8.70 10.74
CA GLU A 134 -61.97 9.09 10.64
C GLU A 134 -62.72 8.81 11.95
N VAL A 135 -62.46 7.68 12.59
CA VAL A 135 -63.18 7.25 13.80
C VAL A 135 -62.63 7.97 15.03
N PRO A 136 -63.45 8.76 15.78
CA PRO A 136 -62.98 9.54 16.92
C PRO A 136 -62.22 8.75 17.99
N ALA A 137 -62.63 7.51 18.25
CA ALA A 137 -61.96 6.62 19.21
C ALA A 137 -60.53 6.24 18.76
N LEU A 138 -60.32 6.03 17.46
CA LEU A 138 -59.05 5.56 16.89
C LEU A 138 -58.09 6.71 16.56
N LYS A 139 -58.57 7.96 16.47
CA LYS A 139 -57.72 9.16 16.27
C LYS A 139 -56.64 9.35 17.33
N LYS A 140 -56.86 8.83 18.55
CA LYS A 140 -55.89 8.89 19.64
C LYS A 140 -54.77 7.85 19.50
N HIS A 141 -54.88 6.93 18.56
CA HIS A 141 -53.91 5.88 18.38
C HIS A 141 -52.60 6.41 17.78
N LYS A 142 -51.48 6.09 18.42
CA LYS A 142 -50.15 6.49 17.93
C LYS A 142 -49.73 5.61 16.76
N LEU A 143 -49.66 6.22 15.58
CA LEU A 143 -49.21 5.59 14.34
C LEU A 143 -47.74 5.91 14.08
N VAL A 144 -46.95 4.89 13.77
CA VAL A 144 -45.53 5.00 13.39
C VAL A 144 -45.30 4.42 12.00
N LYS A 145 -44.16 4.71 11.38
CA LYS A 145 -43.77 4.06 10.11
C LYS A 145 -43.84 2.54 10.28
N ALA A 146 -44.42 1.85 9.30
CA ALA A 146 -44.53 0.41 9.32
C ALA A 146 -43.16 -0.24 9.57
N SER A 147 -43.10 -1.22 10.47
CA SER A 147 -41.87 -1.88 10.89
C SER A 147 -42.12 -3.36 11.11
N THR A 148 -41.27 -4.22 10.56
CA THR A 148 -41.31 -5.68 10.78
C THR A 148 -41.00 -6.05 12.23
N GLN A 149 -40.31 -5.17 12.96
CA GLN A 149 -39.91 -5.35 14.36
C GLN A 149 -40.92 -4.72 15.33
N LEU A 150 -42.21 -4.70 14.98
CA LEU A 150 -43.23 -4.13 15.86
C LEU A 150 -43.32 -4.92 17.17
N GLN A 151 -43.21 -6.25 17.12
CA GLN A 151 -43.25 -7.10 18.30
C GLN A 151 -42.05 -6.94 19.23
N GLU A 152 -40.86 -6.64 18.69
CA GLU A 152 -39.67 -6.35 19.53
C GLU A 152 -39.83 -5.09 20.38
N LYS A 153 -40.80 -4.23 20.06
CA LYS A 153 -41.12 -3.02 20.82
C LYS A 153 -42.14 -3.27 21.92
N ILE A 154 -42.67 -4.49 22.04
CA ILE A 154 -43.68 -4.86 23.02
C ILE A 154 -43.05 -5.76 24.09
N CYS A 155 -43.37 -5.48 25.34
CA CYS A 155 -42.92 -6.28 26.46
C CYS A 155 -43.64 -7.63 26.44
N SER A 156 -42.89 -8.71 26.30
CA SER A 156 -43.41 -10.08 26.25
C SER A 156 -44.13 -10.54 27.52
N GLN A 157 -43.97 -9.85 28.65
CA GLN A 157 -44.63 -10.20 29.91
C GLN A 157 -45.95 -9.46 30.14
N HIS A 158 -46.12 -8.28 29.52
CA HIS A 158 -47.21 -7.37 29.84
C HIS A 158 -48.00 -6.91 28.62
N ASP A 159 -47.58 -7.29 27.41
CA ASP A 159 -48.17 -6.85 26.14
C ASP A 159 -48.31 -5.32 26.04
N ARG A 160 -47.36 -4.60 26.65
CA ARG A 160 -47.27 -3.13 26.65
C ARG A 160 -46.02 -2.65 25.94
N LEU A 161 -46.10 -1.46 25.36
CA LEU A 161 -44.99 -0.81 24.67
C LEU A 161 -43.78 -0.62 25.62
N ILE A 162 -42.60 -0.94 25.10
CA ILE A 162 -41.32 -0.73 25.76
C ILE A 162 -40.91 0.74 25.55
N GLU A 163 -41.00 1.53 26.60
CA GLU A 163 -40.71 2.98 26.56
C GLU A 163 -39.71 3.42 27.64
N ILE A 164 -39.32 2.52 28.54
CA ILE A 164 -38.42 2.79 29.67
C ILE A 164 -37.13 1.99 29.46
N TYR A 165 -36.00 2.56 29.86
CA TYR A 165 -34.72 1.87 29.94
C TYR A 165 -34.28 1.77 31.39
N CYS A 166 -34.03 0.55 31.85
CA CYS A 166 -33.42 0.30 33.16
C CYS A 166 -31.90 0.33 33.01
N ARG A 167 -31.24 1.31 33.64
CA ARG A 167 -29.79 1.47 33.63
C ARG A 167 -29.09 0.41 34.45
N THR A 168 -29.68 0.02 35.57
CA THR A 168 -29.17 -1.04 36.46
C THR A 168 -29.02 -2.35 35.71
N ASP A 169 -30.04 -2.77 34.97
CA ASP A 169 -30.03 -4.05 34.23
C ASP A 169 -29.60 -3.91 32.76
N GLN A 170 -29.42 -2.68 32.28
CA GLN A 170 -29.10 -2.33 30.89
C GLN A 170 -30.09 -2.92 29.87
N ARG A 171 -31.40 -2.78 30.15
CA ARG A 171 -32.48 -3.36 29.34
C ARG A 171 -33.62 -2.39 29.13
N SER A 172 -34.24 -2.48 27.96
CA SER A 172 -35.47 -1.75 27.65
C SER A 172 -36.68 -2.54 28.19
N ILE A 173 -37.56 -1.87 28.93
CA ILE A 173 -38.71 -2.44 29.63
C ILE A 173 -39.99 -1.57 29.44
N CYS A 174 -41.17 -2.11 29.74
CA CYS A 174 -42.42 -1.33 29.76
C CYS A 174 -42.68 -0.70 31.14
N LEU A 175 -43.71 0.14 31.24
CA LEU A 175 -44.05 0.83 32.50
C LEU A 175 -44.51 -0.12 33.63
N LEU A 176 -45.14 -1.27 33.31
CA LEU A 176 -45.50 -2.25 34.36
C LEU A 176 -44.28 -2.95 34.96
N CYS A 177 -43.27 -3.26 34.14
CA CYS A 177 -42.00 -3.83 34.61
C CYS A 177 -41.29 -2.96 35.65
N THR A 178 -41.41 -1.62 35.58
CA THR A 178 -40.79 -0.71 36.55
C THR A 178 -41.45 -0.79 37.92
N MET A 179 -42.74 -1.14 37.96
CA MET A 179 -43.51 -1.28 39.21
C MET A 179 -43.36 -2.68 39.83
N ASP A 180 -43.08 -3.69 39.01
CA ASP A 180 -42.90 -5.08 39.44
C ASP A 180 -41.41 -5.46 39.60
N LYS A 181 -40.82 -6.10 38.59
CA LYS A 181 -39.50 -6.74 38.66
C LYS A 181 -38.33 -5.75 38.79
N HIS A 182 -38.49 -4.53 38.29
CA HIS A 182 -37.45 -3.49 38.32
C HIS A 182 -37.76 -2.39 39.34
N ARG A 183 -38.56 -2.72 40.37
CA ARG A 183 -38.95 -1.77 41.41
C ARG A 183 -37.72 -1.31 42.19
N GLY A 184 -37.47 0.00 42.18
CA GLY A 184 -36.33 0.62 42.85
C GLY A 184 -35.03 0.63 42.04
N HIS A 185 -35.03 0.13 40.80
CA HIS A 185 -33.89 0.28 39.90
C HIS A 185 -33.82 1.69 39.30
N ASP A 186 -32.64 2.09 38.82
CA ASP A 186 -32.49 3.34 38.06
C ASP A 186 -33.12 3.16 36.68
N THR A 187 -34.27 3.80 36.49
CA THR A 187 -35.04 3.73 35.24
C THR A 187 -35.29 5.11 34.69
N VAL A 188 -35.06 5.26 33.38
CA VAL A 188 -35.25 6.53 32.66
C VAL A 188 -36.08 6.28 31.39
N PRO A 189 -36.76 7.28 30.83
CA PRO A 189 -37.36 7.14 29.50
C PRO A 189 -36.32 6.70 28.47
N ALA A 190 -36.67 5.76 27.59
CA ALA A 190 -35.76 5.23 26.59
C ALA A 190 -35.24 6.31 25.62
N THR A 191 -36.04 7.36 25.39
CA THR A 191 -35.64 8.53 24.59
C THR A 191 -34.51 9.33 25.25
N THR A 192 -34.52 9.46 26.57
CA THR A 192 -33.48 10.13 27.36
C THR A 192 -32.19 9.33 27.30
N GLU A 193 -32.24 8.03 27.61
CA GLU A 193 -31.05 7.17 27.55
C GLU A 193 -30.45 7.13 26.14
N ARG A 194 -31.30 7.02 25.11
CA ARG A 194 -30.85 7.06 23.72
C ARG A 194 -30.06 8.32 23.42
N THR A 195 -30.52 9.48 23.88
CA THR A 195 -29.84 10.75 23.65
C THR A 195 -28.46 10.75 24.30
N GLU A 196 -28.34 10.25 25.53
CA GLU A 196 -27.06 10.12 26.22
C GLU A 196 -26.11 9.14 25.50
N LYS A 197 -26.58 7.94 25.16
CA LYS A 197 -25.80 6.93 24.41
C LYS A 197 -25.40 7.43 23.03
N GLN A 198 -26.25 8.22 22.36
CA GLN A 198 -25.92 8.82 21.08
C GLN A 198 -24.83 9.88 21.20
N ASN A 199 -24.78 10.64 22.30
CA ASN A 199 -23.67 11.55 22.58
C ASN A 199 -22.37 10.79 22.90
N GLN A 200 -22.44 9.72 23.71
CA GLN A 200 -21.30 8.83 23.98
C GLN A 200 -20.74 8.24 22.67
N LEU A 201 -21.61 7.77 21.77
CA LEU A 201 -21.23 7.25 20.46
C LEU A 201 -20.48 8.30 19.63
N LYS A 202 -20.96 9.56 19.59
CA LYS A 202 -20.28 10.65 18.88
C LYS A 202 -18.88 10.93 19.45
N VAL A 203 -18.71 10.87 20.77
CA VAL A 203 -17.39 11.03 21.42
C VAL A 203 -16.46 9.89 21.04
N MET A 204 -16.93 8.64 21.10
CA MET A 204 -16.16 7.46 20.68
C MET A 204 -15.76 7.54 19.21
N GLN A 205 -16.68 7.96 18.33
CA GLN A 205 -16.43 8.12 16.91
C GLN A 205 -15.33 9.16 16.64
N LYS A 206 -15.38 10.32 17.33
CA LYS A 206 -14.32 11.34 17.24
C LYS A 206 -12.96 10.81 17.71
N LYS A 207 -12.93 10.06 18.83
CA LYS A 207 -11.70 9.46 19.36
C LYS A 207 -11.08 8.44 18.39
N LEU A 208 -11.92 7.61 17.77
CA LEU A 208 -11.47 6.65 16.76
C LEU A 208 -10.95 7.37 15.51
N GLN A 209 -11.63 8.41 15.06
CA GLN A 209 -11.19 9.20 13.92
C GLN A 209 -9.82 9.86 14.15
N GLN A 210 -9.60 10.42 15.35
CA GLN A 210 -8.28 10.95 15.75
C GLN A 210 -7.20 9.88 15.73
N LYS A 211 -7.46 8.69 16.30
CA LYS A 211 -6.52 7.57 16.25
C LYS A 211 -6.20 7.11 14.83
N ILE A 212 -7.20 7.07 13.95
CA ILE A 212 -6.99 6.73 12.53
C ILE A 212 -6.06 7.75 11.87
N GLN A 213 -6.29 9.05 12.09
CA GLN A 213 -5.44 10.12 11.54
C GLN A 213 -4.00 10.04 12.07
N GLU A 214 -3.83 9.79 13.36
CA GLU A 214 -2.51 9.58 13.98
C GLU A 214 -1.78 8.38 13.35
N LYS A 215 -2.46 7.23 13.22
CA LYS A 215 -1.86 6.04 12.59
C LYS A 215 -1.55 6.27 11.11
N GLN A 216 -2.37 7.05 10.39
CA GLN A 216 -2.10 7.43 9.01
C GLN A 216 -0.84 8.31 8.90
N LYS A 217 -0.66 9.27 9.81
CA LYS A 217 0.55 10.10 9.88
C LYS A 217 1.79 9.26 10.15
N ASN A 218 1.75 8.40 11.18
CA ASN A 218 2.86 7.52 11.53
C ASN A 218 3.23 6.56 10.37
N LEU A 219 2.23 6.07 9.64
CA LEU A 219 2.46 5.24 8.44
C LEU A 219 3.20 6.02 7.35
N GLN A 220 2.86 7.29 7.14
CA GLN A 220 3.52 8.14 6.15
C GLN A 220 4.97 8.43 6.54
N GLU A 221 5.22 8.75 7.81
CA GLU A 221 6.57 8.97 8.35
C GLU A 221 7.42 7.70 8.21
N LEU A 222 6.88 6.53 8.57
CA LEU A 222 7.59 5.26 8.43
C LEU A 222 7.92 4.96 6.96
N LYS A 223 6.99 5.20 6.02
CA LYS A 223 7.26 5.07 4.58
C LYS A 223 8.39 5.99 4.12
N GLN A 224 8.45 7.22 4.63
CA GLN A 224 9.54 8.14 4.32
C GLN A 224 10.86 7.63 4.86
N THR A 225 10.91 7.18 6.12
CA THR A 225 12.12 6.61 6.73
C THR A 225 12.65 5.41 5.95
N VAL A 226 11.78 4.48 5.57
CA VAL A 226 12.16 3.30 4.76
C VAL A 226 12.75 3.72 3.42
N ASN A 227 12.13 4.70 2.74
CA ASN A 227 12.63 5.19 1.46
C ASN A 227 13.99 5.91 1.62
N THR A 228 14.17 6.69 2.68
CA THR A 228 15.43 7.36 2.99
C THR A 228 16.53 6.34 3.28
N LEU A 229 16.24 5.30 4.07
CA LEU A 229 17.17 4.20 4.33
C LEU A 229 17.57 3.49 3.03
N LYS A 230 16.59 3.17 2.17
CA LYS A 230 16.86 2.53 0.87
C LYS A 230 17.78 3.38 -0.01
N ARG A 231 17.51 4.70 -0.11
CA ARG A 231 18.36 5.62 -0.89
C ARG A 231 19.76 5.74 -0.29
N SER A 232 19.87 5.83 1.03
CA SER A 232 21.16 5.94 1.71
C SER A 232 22.00 4.67 1.53
N ALA A 233 21.38 3.48 1.64
CA ALA A 233 22.07 2.22 1.40
C ALA A 233 22.54 2.11 -0.05
N GLN A 234 21.69 2.49 -1.01
CA GLN A 234 22.04 2.49 -2.43
C GLN A 234 23.20 3.46 -2.73
N ALA A 235 23.15 4.67 -2.20
CA ALA A 235 24.24 5.65 -2.35
C ALA A 235 25.56 5.13 -1.76
N ALA A 236 25.52 4.50 -0.59
CA ALA A 236 26.71 3.90 0.02
C ALA A 236 27.32 2.77 -0.85
N VAL A 237 26.47 1.95 -1.48
CA VAL A 237 26.92 0.93 -2.44
C VAL A 237 27.55 1.58 -3.67
N GLU A 238 26.89 2.57 -4.27
CA GLU A 238 27.39 3.27 -5.46
C GLU A 238 28.73 3.98 -5.19
N ASP A 239 28.84 4.66 -4.05
CA ASP A 239 30.08 5.32 -3.64
C ASP A 239 31.21 4.28 -3.39
N SER A 240 30.88 3.14 -2.78
CA SER A 240 31.85 2.05 -2.54
C SER A 240 32.33 1.45 -3.86
N GLU A 241 31.43 1.14 -4.79
CA GLU A 241 31.75 0.63 -6.13
C GLU A 241 32.63 1.62 -6.90
N ARG A 242 32.34 2.92 -6.83
CA ARG A 242 33.18 3.96 -7.44
C ARG A 242 34.60 3.92 -6.88
N ILE A 243 34.75 3.89 -5.55
CA ILE A 243 36.06 3.84 -4.87
C ILE A 243 36.84 2.60 -5.32
N PHE A 244 36.22 1.41 -5.31
CA PHE A 244 36.90 0.19 -5.76
C PHE A 244 37.28 0.25 -7.23
N THR A 245 36.43 0.81 -8.07
CA THR A 245 36.73 0.98 -9.49
C THR A 245 37.96 1.88 -9.70
N GLU A 246 38.08 2.99 -8.95
CA GLU A 246 39.26 3.87 -9.00
C GLU A 246 40.55 3.19 -8.51
N LEU A 247 40.45 2.37 -7.47
CA LEU A 247 41.57 1.55 -6.98
C LEU A 247 42.02 0.52 -8.02
N ILE A 248 41.08 -0.20 -8.63
CA ILE A 248 41.36 -1.16 -9.70
C ILE A 248 42.08 -0.47 -10.85
N ARG A 249 41.58 0.67 -11.34
CA ARG A 249 42.24 1.44 -12.42
C ARG A 249 43.67 1.83 -12.06
N SER A 250 43.90 2.24 -10.81
CA SER A 250 45.23 2.63 -10.34
C SER A 250 46.19 1.44 -10.31
N ILE A 251 45.73 0.27 -9.86
CA ILE A 251 46.51 -0.97 -9.86
C ILE A 251 46.79 -1.44 -11.29
N GLU A 252 45.80 -1.37 -12.18
CA GLU A 252 45.98 -1.72 -13.60
C GLU A 252 46.99 -0.81 -14.30
N LYS A 253 46.98 0.50 -13.99
CA LYS A 253 48.00 1.43 -14.49
C LYS A 253 49.39 1.02 -14.01
N LYS A 254 49.57 0.73 -12.72
CA LYS A 254 50.86 0.26 -12.17
C LYS A 254 51.31 -1.07 -12.77
N ARG A 255 50.36 -1.99 -13.05
CA ARG A 255 50.64 -3.23 -13.77
C ARG A 255 51.21 -2.96 -15.16
N SER A 256 50.62 -2.03 -15.91
CA SER A 256 51.12 -1.66 -17.24
C SER A 256 52.51 -1.04 -17.16
N GLU A 257 52.74 -0.09 -16.24
CA GLU A 257 54.05 0.55 -16.03
C GLU A 257 55.17 -0.48 -15.73
N VAL A 258 54.90 -1.46 -14.86
CA VAL A 258 55.87 -2.53 -14.56
C VAL A 258 56.11 -3.43 -15.76
N THR A 259 55.06 -3.72 -16.54
CA THR A 259 55.18 -4.55 -17.75
C THR A 259 56.04 -3.85 -18.81
N GLU A 260 55.82 -2.56 -19.04
CA GLU A 260 56.62 -1.75 -19.97
C GLU A 260 58.09 -1.71 -19.53
N LEU A 261 58.36 -1.48 -18.24
CA LEU A 261 59.74 -1.49 -17.71
C LEU A 261 60.48 -2.81 -17.99
N ILE A 262 59.81 -3.95 -17.82
CA ILE A 262 60.39 -5.27 -18.11
C ILE A 262 60.69 -5.39 -19.62
N ARG A 263 59.76 -4.96 -20.48
CA ARG A 263 59.92 -5.04 -21.94
C ARG A 263 61.01 -4.10 -22.46
N ASP A 264 61.12 -2.90 -21.90
CA ASP A 264 62.17 -1.95 -22.27
C ASP A 264 63.56 -2.47 -21.87
N GLN A 265 63.69 -3.07 -20.68
CA GLN A 265 64.94 -3.70 -20.27
C GLN A 265 65.27 -4.93 -21.14
N GLU A 266 64.29 -5.80 -21.39
CA GLU A 266 64.44 -6.96 -22.29
C GLU A 266 64.96 -6.52 -23.66
N LYS A 267 64.34 -5.50 -24.24
CA LYS A 267 64.73 -4.96 -25.55
C LYS A 267 66.14 -4.38 -25.53
N ALA A 268 66.50 -3.59 -24.51
CA ALA A 268 67.83 -2.99 -24.40
C ALA A 268 68.94 -4.05 -24.30
N GLU A 269 68.73 -5.08 -23.48
CA GLU A 269 69.67 -6.19 -23.33
C GLU A 269 69.78 -7.03 -24.61
N LEU A 270 68.66 -7.28 -25.30
CA LEU A 270 68.64 -7.99 -26.58
C LEU A 270 69.38 -7.22 -27.67
N SER A 271 69.12 -5.92 -27.82
CA SER A 271 69.81 -5.09 -28.81
C SER A 271 71.33 -5.05 -28.57
N GLY A 272 71.77 -4.92 -27.31
CA GLY A 272 73.20 -5.01 -26.98
C GLY A 272 73.82 -6.37 -27.29
N ALA A 273 73.07 -7.47 -27.08
CA ALA A 273 73.52 -8.82 -27.44
C ALA A 273 73.57 -9.05 -28.96
N GLU A 274 72.61 -8.52 -29.71
CA GLU A 274 72.58 -8.56 -31.18
C GLU A 274 73.78 -7.83 -31.78
N GLU A 275 74.11 -6.63 -31.31
CA GLU A 275 75.29 -5.87 -31.76
C GLU A 275 76.60 -6.65 -31.52
N LEU A 276 76.72 -7.31 -30.37
CA LEU A 276 77.89 -8.15 -30.06
C LEU A 276 77.98 -9.38 -30.97
N LEU A 277 76.83 -9.98 -31.29
CA LEU A 277 76.73 -11.13 -32.19
C LEU A 277 77.12 -10.75 -33.62
N GLU A 278 76.64 -9.61 -34.13
CA GLU A 278 77.03 -9.09 -35.45
C GLU A 278 78.54 -8.82 -35.51
N LYS A 279 79.11 -8.21 -34.46
CA LYS A 279 80.56 -7.96 -34.38
C LYS A 279 81.36 -9.26 -34.43
N LEU A 280 80.96 -10.28 -33.66
CA LEU A 280 81.61 -11.59 -33.67
C LEU A 280 81.50 -12.29 -35.04
N GLN A 281 80.34 -12.21 -35.69
CA GLN A 281 80.15 -12.76 -37.03
C GLN A 281 81.06 -12.09 -38.06
N GLN A 282 81.21 -10.77 -37.99
CA GLN A 282 82.10 -10.01 -38.87
C GLN A 282 83.57 -10.38 -38.63
N GLU A 283 84.01 -10.45 -37.37
CA GLU A 283 85.37 -10.88 -37.00
C GLU A 283 85.66 -12.31 -37.51
N MET A 284 84.71 -13.25 -37.33
CA MET A 284 84.83 -14.61 -37.86
C MET A 284 84.93 -14.64 -39.39
N ALA A 285 84.15 -13.81 -40.10
CA ALA A 285 84.18 -13.73 -41.55
C ALA A 285 85.54 -13.19 -42.05
N ASP A 286 86.06 -12.14 -41.41
CA ASP A 286 87.37 -11.57 -41.72
C ASP A 286 88.51 -12.56 -41.45
N LEU A 287 88.45 -13.30 -40.34
CA LEU A 287 89.41 -14.37 -40.03
C LEU A 287 89.35 -15.51 -41.05
N LYS A 288 88.15 -15.97 -41.44
CA LYS A 288 87.98 -17.00 -42.49
C LYS A 288 88.51 -16.55 -43.85
N ARG A 289 88.27 -15.30 -44.23
CA ARG A 289 88.83 -14.72 -45.47
C ARG A 289 90.36 -14.75 -45.43
N ARG A 290 90.97 -14.23 -44.36
CA ARG A 290 92.43 -14.21 -44.19
C ARG A 290 93.04 -15.60 -44.18
N HIS A 291 92.42 -16.56 -43.50
CA HIS A 291 92.86 -17.95 -43.52
C HIS A 291 92.93 -18.48 -44.96
N THR A 292 91.90 -18.21 -45.77
CA THR A 292 91.84 -18.66 -47.16
C THR A 292 92.92 -17.97 -48.02
N GLU A 293 93.16 -16.66 -47.82
CA GLU A 293 94.22 -15.91 -48.50
C GLU A 293 95.63 -16.45 -48.16
N LEU A 294 95.88 -16.75 -46.88
CA LEU A 294 97.14 -17.36 -46.43
C LEU A 294 97.32 -18.78 -46.98
N GLU A 295 96.26 -19.58 -47.00
CA GLU A 295 96.26 -20.93 -47.57
C GLU A 295 96.58 -20.88 -49.08
N GLN A 296 95.94 -19.99 -49.84
CA GLN A 296 96.23 -19.81 -51.27
C GLN A 296 97.68 -19.36 -51.51
N LEU A 297 98.18 -18.40 -50.71
CA LEU A 297 99.55 -17.92 -50.83
C LEU A 297 100.57 -19.03 -50.58
N SER A 298 100.31 -19.92 -49.61
CA SER A 298 101.19 -21.05 -49.28
C SER A 298 101.39 -22.05 -50.43
N HIS A 299 100.44 -22.13 -51.37
CA HIS A 299 100.50 -23.00 -52.55
C HIS A 299 101.07 -22.31 -53.81
N THR A 300 101.55 -21.06 -53.69
CA THR A 300 102.06 -20.30 -54.85
C THR A 300 103.52 -20.66 -55.15
N GLU A 301 103.83 -20.99 -56.42
CA GLU A 301 105.20 -21.33 -56.85
C GLU A 301 106.07 -20.08 -57.17
N ASP A 302 105.46 -18.92 -57.40
CA ASP A 302 106.16 -17.64 -57.63
C ASP A 302 106.72 -17.06 -56.32
N HIS A 303 108.03 -17.19 -56.15
CA HIS A 303 108.75 -16.74 -54.96
C HIS A 303 108.69 -15.22 -54.73
N ILE A 304 108.60 -14.40 -55.78
CA ILE A 304 108.54 -12.93 -55.65
C ILE A 304 107.14 -12.52 -55.20
N HIS A 305 106.10 -13.06 -55.83
CA HIS A 305 104.71 -12.84 -55.42
C HIS A 305 104.45 -13.31 -53.99
N PHE A 306 105.02 -14.47 -53.59
CA PHE A 306 104.95 -14.96 -52.22
C PHE A 306 105.50 -13.93 -51.21
N LEU A 307 106.73 -13.45 -51.42
CA LEU A 307 107.38 -12.53 -50.49
C LEU A 307 106.67 -11.16 -50.43
N GLN A 308 106.21 -10.64 -51.57
CA GLN A 308 105.48 -9.38 -51.63
C GLN A 308 104.11 -9.47 -50.94
N SER A 309 103.32 -10.51 -51.22
CA SER A 309 101.98 -10.70 -50.63
C SER A 309 102.05 -11.12 -49.15
N PHE A 310 103.05 -11.90 -48.74
CA PHE A 310 103.27 -12.26 -47.34
C PHE A 310 103.54 -11.02 -46.49
N GLN A 311 104.38 -10.10 -46.99
CA GLN A 311 104.69 -8.85 -46.29
C GLN A 311 103.45 -7.94 -46.18
N SER A 312 102.58 -7.90 -47.20
CA SER A 312 101.32 -7.15 -47.14
C SER A 312 100.32 -7.73 -46.13
N LEU A 313 100.19 -9.06 -46.07
CA LEU A 313 99.29 -9.73 -45.13
C LEU A 313 99.75 -9.63 -43.67
N CYS A 314 101.07 -9.69 -43.42
CA CYS A 314 101.63 -9.52 -42.08
C CYS A 314 101.48 -8.08 -41.54
N VAL A 315 101.56 -7.05 -42.38
CA VAL A 315 101.42 -5.65 -41.93
C VAL A 315 99.96 -5.27 -41.62
N SER A 316 98.97 -5.98 -42.18
CA SER A 316 97.56 -5.82 -41.82
C SER A 316 97.21 -6.39 -40.42
N SER A 317 98.16 -7.09 -39.78
CA SER A 317 98.03 -7.69 -38.44
C SER A 317 98.14 -6.66 -37.31
N GLY A 318 97.26 -5.66 -37.30
CA GLY A 318 97.10 -4.74 -36.17
C GLY A 318 96.29 -5.32 -35.00
N SER A 319 96.15 -6.64 -34.87
CA SER A 319 95.26 -7.28 -33.91
C SER A 319 95.83 -8.62 -33.45
N GLU A 320 96.89 -8.57 -32.65
CA GLU A 320 97.28 -9.74 -31.84
C GLU A 320 96.54 -9.82 -30.49
N ASP A 321 95.80 -8.77 -30.08
CA ASP A 321 95.00 -8.81 -28.85
C ASP A 321 93.60 -8.21 -29.08
N SER A 322 92.71 -8.93 -29.77
CA SER A 322 91.28 -8.66 -29.63
C SER A 322 90.86 -9.03 -28.20
N PRO A 323 90.27 -8.11 -27.41
CA PRO A 323 89.89 -8.43 -26.05
C PRO A 323 88.89 -9.59 -26.07
N SER A 324 89.13 -10.61 -25.23
CA SER A 324 88.22 -11.72 -25.07
C SER A 324 86.85 -11.19 -24.66
N ILE A 325 85.88 -11.36 -25.55
CA ILE A 325 84.49 -10.97 -25.28
C ILE A 325 84.01 -11.80 -24.09
N THR A 326 83.91 -11.15 -22.94
CA THR A 326 83.45 -11.78 -21.70
C THR A 326 81.93 -11.75 -21.73
N VAL A 327 81.31 -12.91 -21.99
CA VAL A 327 79.85 -13.06 -21.93
C VAL A 327 79.45 -13.04 -20.45
N HIS A 328 79.01 -11.87 -19.97
CA HIS A 328 78.42 -11.78 -18.64
C HIS A 328 77.09 -12.54 -18.59
N GLN A 329 76.88 -13.33 -17.53
CA GLN A 329 75.60 -14.00 -17.28
C GLN A 329 74.49 -12.95 -17.14
N HIS A 330 73.39 -13.19 -17.84
CA HIS A 330 72.26 -12.27 -18.01
C HIS A 330 71.70 -11.70 -16.70
N PRO A 331 71.16 -10.47 -16.72
CA PRO A 331 70.42 -9.93 -15.57
C PRO A 331 69.18 -10.77 -15.29
N SER A 332 69.00 -11.15 -14.02
CA SER A 332 67.81 -11.87 -13.55
C SER A 332 66.67 -10.91 -13.20
N PHE A 333 65.45 -11.20 -13.68
CA PHE A 333 64.23 -10.49 -13.28
C PHE A 333 63.68 -10.95 -11.91
N ASP A 334 64.40 -11.81 -11.18
CA ASP A 334 63.96 -12.31 -9.87
C ASP A 334 63.73 -11.19 -8.85
N GLY A 335 64.49 -10.10 -8.94
CA GLY A 335 64.28 -8.91 -8.12
C GLY A 335 62.89 -8.32 -8.28
N VAL A 336 62.42 -8.16 -9.52
CA VAL A 336 61.08 -7.63 -9.83
C VAL A 336 59.99 -8.56 -9.28
N ARG A 337 60.14 -9.88 -9.50
CA ARG A 337 59.20 -10.88 -8.99
C ARG A 337 59.11 -10.85 -7.47
N LYS A 338 60.25 -10.75 -6.77
CA LYS A 338 60.32 -10.69 -5.31
C LYS A 338 59.64 -9.43 -4.79
N SER A 339 59.97 -8.25 -5.34
CA SER A 339 59.37 -6.99 -4.91
C SER A 339 57.85 -6.94 -5.15
N LEU A 340 57.34 -7.50 -6.26
CA LEU A 340 55.90 -7.59 -6.51
C LEU A 340 55.20 -8.56 -5.54
N SER A 341 55.87 -9.62 -5.12
CA SER A 341 55.33 -10.57 -4.13
C SER A 341 55.22 -9.90 -2.76
N GLU A 342 56.26 -9.18 -2.33
CA GLU A 342 56.25 -8.40 -1.08
C GLU A 342 55.16 -7.29 -1.11
N LEU A 343 54.99 -6.61 -2.24
CA LEU A 343 53.93 -5.61 -2.41
C LEU A 343 52.53 -6.22 -2.26
N LYS A 344 52.30 -7.39 -2.85
CA LYS A 344 51.04 -8.12 -2.74
C LYS A 344 50.71 -8.43 -1.27
N GLU A 345 51.67 -9.00 -0.53
CA GLU A 345 51.47 -9.37 0.87
C GLU A 345 51.09 -8.15 1.74
N ARG A 346 51.81 -7.03 1.55
CA ARG A 346 51.51 -5.77 2.25
C ARG A 346 50.14 -5.21 1.91
N LEU A 347 49.74 -5.27 0.64
CA LEU A 347 48.43 -4.78 0.20
C LEU A 347 47.30 -5.62 0.81
N GLU A 348 47.46 -6.94 0.82
CA GLU A 348 46.48 -7.85 1.42
C GLU A 348 46.36 -7.65 2.94
N GLU A 349 47.47 -7.44 3.64
CA GLU A 349 47.47 -7.12 5.07
C GLU A 349 46.77 -5.79 5.35
N PHE A 350 47.15 -4.74 4.63
CA PHE A 350 46.50 -3.43 4.71
C PHE A 350 44.99 -3.52 4.51
N CYS A 351 44.55 -4.22 3.46
CA CYS A 351 43.13 -4.44 3.23
C CYS A 351 42.48 -5.14 4.43
N ARG A 352 43.02 -6.26 4.92
CA ARG A 352 42.45 -6.99 6.06
C ARG A 352 42.27 -6.09 7.29
N GLU A 353 43.22 -5.20 7.57
CA GLU A 353 43.14 -4.29 8.71
C GLU A 353 42.08 -3.19 8.52
N GLU A 354 42.06 -2.54 7.35
CA GLU A 354 41.11 -1.46 7.09
C GLU A 354 39.67 -1.96 6.97
N PHE A 355 39.45 -3.11 6.33
CA PHE A 355 38.10 -3.70 6.23
C PHE A 355 37.52 -4.10 7.58
N ARG A 356 38.36 -4.46 8.57
CA ARG A 356 37.89 -4.73 9.95
C ARG A 356 37.40 -3.48 10.68
N LYS A 357 37.84 -2.29 10.26
CA LYS A 357 37.41 -1.01 10.86
C LYS A 357 36.06 -0.54 10.33
N ILE A 358 35.55 -1.15 9.25
CA ILE A 358 34.25 -0.81 8.68
C ILE A 358 33.15 -1.24 9.66
N PRO A 359 32.34 -0.31 10.19
CA PRO A 359 31.29 -0.64 11.14
C PRO A 359 30.26 -1.60 10.51
N PRO A 360 29.83 -2.67 11.20
CA PRO A 360 28.90 -3.65 10.64
C PRO A 360 27.47 -3.12 10.45
N HIS A 361 27.13 -1.95 10.99
CA HIS A 361 25.77 -1.43 10.96
C HIS A 361 25.73 0.09 10.79
N VAL A 362 24.92 0.56 9.83
CA VAL A 362 24.19 1.82 10.00
C VAL A 362 23.43 1.66 11.31
N ALA A 363 23.70 2.51 12.30
CA ALA A 363 23.03 2.48 13.61
C ALA A 363 21.55 2.17 13.37
N ALA A 364 21.12 0.98 13.77
CA ALA A 364 19.75 0.54 13.60
C ALA A 364 18.89 1.47 14.47
N GLY A 365 18.46 2.60 13.89
CA GLY A 365 17.37 3.38 14.43
C GLY A 365 16.21 2.42 14.53
N GLU A 366 15.94 1.98 15.74
CA GLU A 366 15.04 0.89 16.07
C GLU A 366 13.72 1.07 15.32
N ILE A 367 13.52 0.32 14.25
CA ILE A 367 12.19 0.08 13.67
C ILE A 367 11.50 -1.00 14.51
N LEU A 368 11.66 -0.95 15.84
CA LEU A 368 10.83 -1.72 16.75
C LEU A 368 9.63 -0.85 17.12
N PRO A 369 8.41 -1.42 17.17
CA PRO A 369 7.33 -0.75 17.88
C PRO A 369 7.82 -0.48 19.30
N SER A 370 7.80 0.80 19.69
CA SER A 370 8.20 1.27 21.01
C SER A 370 7.62 0.34 22.08
N GLU A 371 8.45 -0.06 23.05
CA GLU A 371 7.96 -0.83 24.19
C GLU A 371 6.76 -0.12 24.83
N PRO A 372 5.69 -0.84 25.19
CA PRO A 372 4.56 -0.24 25.88
C PRO A 372 5.04 0.40 27.18
N LYS A 373 4.86 1.72 27.32
CA LYS A 373 5.34 2.50 28.49
C LYS A 373 4.20 2.95 29.39
N THR A 374 2.98 2.99 28.85
CA THR A 374 1.79 3.43 29.60
C THR A 374 0.84 2.27 29.86
N ARG A 375 0.02 2.38 30.91
CA ARG A 375 -1.01 1.38 31.22
C ARG A 375 -1.94 1.15 30.02
N GLU A 376 -2.29 2.21 29.30
CA GLU A 376 -3.11 2.16 28.09
C GLU A 376 -2.46 1.38 26.95
N ASP A 377 -1.13 1.37 26.86
CA ASP A 377 -0.40 0.56 25.88
C ASP A 377 -0.44 -0.92 26.25
N PHE A 378 -0.26 -1.24 27.54
CA PHE A 378 -0.36 -2.63 28.03
C PHE A 378 -1.76 -3.21 27.89
N LEU A 379 -2.81 -2.38 28.07
CA LEU A 379 -4.21 -2.81 27.90
C LEU A 379 -4.55 -3.23 26.46
N GLN A 380 -3.78 -2.81 25.45
CA GLN A 380 -3.96 -3.28 24.07
C GLN A 380 -3.58 -4.76 23.89
N TYR A 381 -2.76 -5.29 24.80
CA TYR A 381 -2.32 -6.69 24.83
C TYR A 381 -3.01 -7.50 25.94
N PHE A 382 -4.08 -6.97 26.55
CA PHE A 382 -4.75 -7.60 27.68
C PHE A 382 -5.46 -8.88 27.24
N CYS A 383 -5.05 -10.02 27.81
CA CYS A 383 -5.70 -11.30 27.56
C CYS A 383 -6.61 -11.67 28.73
N ARG A 384 -7.86 -12.04 28.42
CA ARG A 384 -8.77 -12.65 29.40
C ARG A 384 -8.43 -14.13 29.55
N LEU A 385 -7.56 -14.44 30.51
CA LEU A 385 -7.17 -15.82 30.84
C LEU A 385 -8.06 -16.40 31.94
N THR A 386 -8.41 -17.67 31.80
CA THR A 386 -9.08 -18.46 32.85
C THR A 386 -8.10 -19.48 33.41
N LEU A 387 -8.05 -19.60 34.74
CA LEU A 387 -7.15 -20.50 35.44
C LEU A 387 -7.75 -21.90 35.51
N ASP A 388 -6.91 -22.91 35.37
CA ASP A 388 -7.34 -24.30 35.44
C ASP A 388 -7.39 -24.80 36.90
N PRO A 389 -8.59 -25.06 37.45
CA PRO A 389 -8.74 -25.60 38.80
C PRO A 389 -8.10 -26.99 38.98
N ASN A 390 -7.83 -27.73 37.91
CA ASN A 390 -7.19 -29.04 37.98
C ASN A 390 -5.68 -28.94 38.24
N THR A 391 -5.06 -27.82 37.88
CA THR A 391 -3.62 -27.59 38.09
C THR A 391 -3.32 -26.82 39.37
N ALA A 392 -4.29 -26.07 39.89
CA ALA A 392 -4.11 -25.16 41.01
C ALA A 392 -3.54 -25.83 42.28
N TYR A 393 -2.49 -25.26 42.84
CA TYR A 393 -1.94 -25.70 44.11
C TYR A 393 -2.97 -25.55 45.25
N ARG A 394 -2.89 -26.43 46.25
CA ARG A 394 -3.92 -26.55 47.29
C ARG A 394 -4.08 -25.33 48.19
N SER A 395 -3.09 -24.45 48.27
CA SER A 395 -3.21 -23.19 49.03
C SER A 395 -3.74 -22.01 48.19
N LEU A 396 -4.13 -22.24 46.93
CA LEU A 396 -4.69 -21.22 46.05
C LEU A 396 -6.21 -21.33 45.94
N ILE A 397 -6.91 -20.20 46.08
CA ILE A 397 -8.35 -20.08 45.86
C ILE A 397 -8.58 -19.40 44.53
N LEU A 398 -9.33 -20.07 43.65
CA LEU A 398 -9.82 -19.49 42.40
C LEU A 398 -11.22 -18.89 42.60
N SER A 399 -11.41 -17.66 42.15
CA SER A 399 -12.68 -16.94 42.24
C SER A 399 -13.00 -16.21 40.92
N GLU A 400 -14.19 -15.62 40.82
CA GLU A 400 -14.65 -14.90 39.62
C GLU A 400 -14.50 -15.72 38.34
N GLU A 401 -15.20 -16.86 38.27
CA GLU A 401 -15.09 -17.79 37.13
C GLU A 401 -13.66 -18.27 36.85
N ASN A 402 -12.86 -18.46 37.91
CA ASN A 402 -11.43 -18.84 37.84
C ASN A 402 -10.53 -17.78 37.18
N ARG A 403 -10.91 -16.51 37.19
CA ARG A 403 -10.08 -15.41 36.64
C ARG A 403 -9.23 -14.72 37.70
N VAL A 404 -9.51 -14.94 38.98
CA VAL A 404 -8.76 -14.36 40.09
C VAL A 404 -8.22 -15.49 40.95
N VAL A 405 -6.96 -15.35 41.37
CA VAL A 405 -6.31 -16.27 42.31
C VAL A 405 -5.90 -15.53 43.57
N LYS A 406 -6.15 -16.13 44.72
CA LYS A 406 -5.72 -15.63 46.03
C LYS A 406 -5.03 -16.72 46.82
N ARG A 407 -3.99 -16.38 47.56
CA ARG A 407 -3.34 -17.30 48.49
C ARG A 407 -4.17 -17.43 49.77
N SER A 408 -4.30 -18.65 50.25
CA SER A 408 -5.00 -18.99 51.49
C SER A 408 -4.09 -19.77 52.41
N ASN A 409 -4.15 -19.47 53.70
CA ASN A 409 -3.42 -20.22 54.73
C ASN A 409 -4.09 -21.57 55.07
N LYS A 410 -5.21 -21.91 54.41
CA LYS A 410 -5.92 -23.18 54.57
C LYS A 410 -5.87 -23.97 53.27
N VAL A 411 -5.60 -25.28 53.39
CA VAL A 411 -5.60 -26.24 52.28
C VAL A 411 -7.01 -26.36 51.71
N GLN A 412 -7.15 -26.09 50.42
CA GLN A 412 -8.42 -26.18 49.69
C GLN A 412 -8.74 -27.64 49.34
N PRO A 413 -10.04 -28.03 49.40
CA PRO A 413 -10.49 -29.41 49.19
C PRO A 413 -10.56 -29.76 47.69
N TYR A 414 -9.53 -29.45 46.92
CA TYR A 414 -9.48 -29.84 45.52
C TYR A 414 -9.31 -31.35 45.36
N SER A 415 -9.99 -31.92 44.36
CA SER A 415 -9.87 -33.32 43.97
C SER A 415 -8.45 -33.63 43.49
N HIS A 416 -8.04 -34.89 43.71
CA HIS A 416 -6.76 -35.38 43.21
C HIS A 416 -6.76 -35.38 41.67
N HIS A 417 -5.74 -34.77 41.06
CA HIS A 417 -5.57 -34.69 39.62
C HIS A 417 -4.08 -34.82 39.27
N PRO A 418 -3.69 -35.59 38.25
CA PRO A 418 -2.28 -35.87 37.93
C PRO A 418 -1.47 -34.62 37.56
N GLU A 419 -2.13 -33.58 37.04
CA GLU A 419 -1.48 -32.31 36.62
C GLU A 419 -1.47 -31.23 37.73
N ARG A 420 -1.87 -31.59 38.96
CA ARG A 420 -1.96 -30.62 40.06
C ARG A 420 -0.59 -30.35 40.65
N PHE A 421 -0.24 -29.08 40.77
CA PHE A 421 0.97 -28.69 41.50
C PHE A 421 0.84 -29.08 42.98
N ASP A 422 1.89 -29.69 43.52
CA ASP A 422 1.95 -30.24 44.88
C ASP A 422 3.10 -29.65 45.72
N SER A 423 3.98 -28.87 45.08
CA SER A 423 5.22 -28.35 45.69
C SER A 423 5.27 -26.82 45.76
N TRP A 424 4.66 -26.11 44.80
CA TRP A 424 4.71 -24.64 44.69
C TRP A 424 3.32 -24.04 44.44
N ASP A 425 3.10 -22.81 44.95
CA ASP A 425 1.89 -22.01 44.79
C ASP A 425 1.68 -21.57 43.31
N GLN A 426 1.39 -22.53 42.42
CA GLN A 426 1.26 -22.34 40.98
C GLN A 426 -0.12 -22.80 40.46
N VAL A 427 -0.52 -22.24 39.32
CA VAL A 427 -1.73 -22.61 38.57
C VAL A 427 -1.54 -22.22 37.10
N LEU A 428 -1.96 -23.09 36.18
CA LEU A 428 -1.90 -22.84 34.74
C LEU A 428 -3.17 -22.13 34.23
N SER A 429 -3.05 -21.40 33.12
CA SER A 429 -4.22 -20.99 32.34
C SER A 429 -4.71 -22.12 31.45
N LYS A 430 -6.01 -22.14 31.15
CA LYS A 430 -6.59 -23.08 30.17
C LYS A 430 -6.24 -22.70 28.74
N GLU A 431 -6.10 -21.41 28.47
CA GLU A 431 -5.75 -20.89 27.16
C GLU A 431 -4.23 -20.92 26.97
N SER A 432 -3.80 -21.36 25.79
CA SER A 432 -2.42 -21.21 25.33
C SER A 432 -2.15 -19.75 24.94
N VAL A 433 -1.09 -19.15 25.47
CA VAL A 433 -0.72 -17.77 25.17
C VAL A 433 0.43 -17.76 24.16
N CYS A 434 0.24 -17.09 23.03
CA CYS A 434 1.29 -16.86 22.04
C CYS A 434 1.48 -15.35 21.77
N GLY A 435 2.72 -14.88 21.72
CA GLY A 435 3.05 -13.45 21.54
C GLY A 435 3.03 -12.62 22.83
N ARG A 436 2.93 -11.29 22.71
CA ARG A 436 2.88 -10.36 23.85
C ARG A 436 1.48 -10.37 24.47
N CYS A 437 1.39 -10.78 25.73
CA CYS A 437 0.14 -10.85 26.48
C CYS A 437 0.35 -10.28 27.89
N THR A 438 -0.59 -9.48 28.36
CA THR A 438 -0.53 -8.82 29.66
C THR A 438 -1.73 -9.24 30.51
N ARG A 439 -1.49 -9.38 31.82
CA ARG A 439 -2.52 -9.62 32.83
C ARG A 439 -2.32 -8.64 33.97
N GLU A 440 -3.40 -8.07 34.46
CA GLU A 440 -3.34 -7.21 35.63
C GLU A 440 -3.18 -8.06 36.90
N LEU A 441 -2.19 -7.73 37.72
CA LEU A 441 -2.01 -8.28 39.06
C LEU A 441 -2.35 -7.18 40.06
N SER A 442 -3.36 -7.41 40.88
CA SER A 442 -3.65 -6.57 42.05
C SER A 442 -3.19 -7.30 43.29
N GLY A 443 -2.03 -6.92 43.81
CA GLY A 443 -1.56 -7.34 45.13
C GLY A 443 -2.23 -6.49 46.20
N VAL A 444 -2.90 -7.11 47.17
CA VAL A 444 -3.14 -6.47 48.47
C VAL A 444 -1.97 -6.92 49.33
N GLU A 445 -1.01 -6.02 49.56
CA GLU A 445 0.03 -6.26 50.56
C GLU A 445 -0.64 -6.36 51.94
N GLY A 446 -0.74 -7.59 52.44
CA GLY A 446 -1.00 -7.90 53.83
C GLY A 446 0.20 -8.70 54.34
N VAL A 447 0.87 -8.12 55.33
CA VAL A 447 2.05 -8.59 56.09
C VAL A 447 2.17 -10.11 56.23
#